data_AF-A0A939MDR0-F1
#
_entry.id   AF-A0A939MDR0-F1
#
_cell.length_a   1.000
_cell.length_b   1.000
_cell.length_c   1.000
_cell.angle_alpha   90.00
_cell.angle_beta   90.00
_cell.angle_gamma   90.00
#
_symmetry.space_group_name_H-M   'P 1'
#
loop_
_entity.id
_entity.type
_entity.pdbx_description
1 polymer ?
#
loop_
_entity_poly.entity_id
_entity_poly.type
_entity_poly.pdbx_seq_one_letter_code
_entity_poly.pdbx_strand_id
1 'polypeptide(L)'
;MNVIVCGGRTFENYAAVKKYLDMLHDLHRFTLLIHGRARGADTCAHRWAGEHKVPVEMFPAHWRLHGNSAGPIRNKQMLAEGKPQLVIAFPGGDGTADMCRQARAAGVTVIDLKDERTRAEVTQRWRTRSQGATTKAPQTSSATDTASSGRSAS
;
A
#
# COMPACT_ATOMS: atom_id res chain seq x y z
N MET A 1 8.79 -2.07 1.17
CA MET A 1 8.07 -3.09 0.37
C MET A 1 7.71 -2.51 -1.00
N ASN A 2 8.04 -3.20 -2.09
CA ASN A 2 7.66 -2.81 -3.45
C ASN A 2 6.24 -3.29 -3.73
N VAL A 3 5.40 -2.39 -4.26
CA VAL A 3 3.98 -2.66 -4.46
C VAL A 3 3.56 -2.31 -5.88
N ILE A 4 2.85 -3.20 -6.56
CA ILE A 4 2.09 -2.84 -7.76
C ILE A 4 0.73 -2.31 -7.32
N VAL A 5 0.32 -1.19 -7.90
CA VAL A 5 -1.07 -0.71 -7.82
C VAL A 5 -1.69 -0.72 -9.23
N CYS A 6 -2.87 -1.30 -9.35
CA CYS A 6 -3.62 -1.35 -10.60
C CYS A 6 -5.13 -1.22 -10.35
N GLY A 7 -5.89 -0.98 -11.42
CA GLY A 7 -7.36 -0.91 -11.36
C GLY A 7 -8.00 -0.47 -12.67
N GLY A 8 -9.30 -0.19 -12.62
CA GLY A 8 -10.06 0.24 -13.79
C GLY A 8 -9.62 1.59 -14.36
N ARG A 9 -9.69 1.72 -15.68
CA ARG A 9 -9.36 2.97 -16.40
C ARG A 9 -10.31 4.14 -16.11
N THR A 10 -11.49 3.83 -15.58
CA THR A 10 -12.53 4.79 -15.16
C THR A 10 -12.65 4.88 -13.63
N PHE A 11 -11.79 4.18 -12.88
CA PHE A 11 -11.78 4.23 -11.43
C PHE A 11 -11.04 5.49 -10.96
N GLU A 12 -11.75 6.61 -10.87
CA GLU A 12 -11.18 7.94 -10.58
C GLU A 12 -11.42 8.39 -9.13
N ASN A 13 -11.93 7.50 -8.26
CA ASN A 13 -12.18 7.80 -6.87
C ASN A 13 -10.87 7.90 -6.07
N TYR A 14 -10.22 9.06 -6.12
CA TYR A 14 -8.97 9.33 -5.43
C TYR A 14 -9.09 9.15 -3.91
N ALA A 15 -10.22 9.54 -3.30
CA ALA A 15 -10.43 9.42 -1.86
C ALA A 15 -10.38 7.94 -1.42
N ALA A 16 -10.99 7.04 -2.19
CA ALA A 16 -10.91 5.61 -1.93
C ALA A 16 -9.48 5.08 -2.11
N VAL A 17 -8.79 5.48 -3.19
CA VAL A 17 -7.38 5.09 -3.41
C VAL A 17 -6.51 5.53 -2.25
N LYS A 18 -6.57 6.81 -1.89
CA LYS A 18 -5.82 7.38 -0.77
C LYS A 18 -6.09 6.64 0.53
N LYS A 19 -7.36 6.43 0.88
CA LYS A 19 -7.74 5.71 2.10
C LYS A 19 -7.06 4.34 2.21
N TYR A 20 -7.13 3.52 1.17
CA TYR A 20 -6.56 2.17 1.24
C TYR A 20 -5.03 2.17 1.13
N LEU A 21 -4.45 3.04 0.31
CA LEU A 21 -3.00 3.15 0.23
C LEU A 21 -2.40 3.70 1.52
N ASP A 22 -3.03 4.65 2.21
CA ASP A 22 -2.60 5.13 3.53
C ASP A 22 -2.56 3.99 4.55
N MET A 23 -3.65 3.22 4.68
CA MET A 23 -3.73 2.09 5.62
C MET A 23 -2.69 1.02 5.30
N LEU A 24 -2.55 0.64 4.03
CA LEU A 24 -1.62 -0.41 3.62
C LEU A 24 -0.17 0.05 3.67
N HIS A 25 0.11 1.32 3.38
CA HIS A 25 1.42 1.90 3.57
C HIS A 25 1.81 1.92 5.04
N ASP A 26 0.85 2.19 5.94
CA ASP A 26 1.10 2.12 7.37
C ASP A 26 1.43 0.71 7.85
N LEU A 27 0.74 -0.29 7.28
CA LEU A 27 0.98 -1.69 7.56
C LEU A 27 2.30 -2.23 6.97
N HIS A 28 2.67 -1.81 5.76
CA HIS A 28 3.70 -2.50 4.98
C HIS A 28 4.93 -1.65 4.64
N ARG A 29 4.89 -0.33 4.88
CA ARG A 29 5.95 0.63 4.58
C ARG A 29 6.44 0.49 3.13
N PHE A 30 5.64 1.04 2.21
CA PHE A 30 5.99 1.00 0.78
C PHE A 30 7.30 1.76 0.52
N THR A 31 8.17 1.16 -0.27
CA THR A 31 9.49 1.72 -0.66
C THR A 31 9.54 2.07 -2.14
N LEU A 32 8.65 1.47 -2.93
CA LEU A 32 8.49 1.72 -4.36
C LEU A 32 7.04 1.40 -4.74
N LEU A 33 6.40 2.30 -5.47
CA LEU A 33 5.10 2.08 -6.09
C LEU A 33 5.27 1.85 -7.59
N ILE A 34 4.72 0.77 -8.10
CA ILE A 34 4.78 0.36 -9.51
C ILE A 34 3.36 0.45 -10.08
N HIS A 35 3.20 1.07 -11.24
CA HIS A 35 1.94 1.05 -11.99
C HIS A 35 2.22 1.13 -13.49
N GLY A 36 1.23 0.92 -14.36
CA GLY A 36 1.49 0.94 -15.81
C GLY A 36 0.95 2.13 -16.55
N ARG A 37 0.98 3.28 -15.88
CA ARG A 37 0.74 4.59 -16.52
C ARG A 37 -0.59 4.66 -17.28
N ALA A 38 -1.62 3.94 -16.80
CA ALA A 38 -2.97 4.08 -17.31
C ALA A 38 -3.72 5.24 -16.64
N ARG A 39 -4.86 5.64 -17.24
CA ARG A 39 -5.85 6.51 -16.57
C ARG A 39 -6.56 5.78 -15.44
N GLY A 40 -7.29 6.50 -14.60
CA GLY A 40 -8.04 5.94 -13.48
C GLY A 40 -7.15 5.58 -12.29
N ALA A 41 -7.24 4.35 -11.80
CA ALA A 41 -6.59 3.92 -10.57
C ALA A 41 -5.06 4.16 -10.56
N ASP A 42 -4.38 3.88 -11.68
CA ASP A 42 -2.95 4.13 -11.86
C ASP A 42 -2.60 5.62 -11.69
N THR A 43 -3.43 6.54 -12.19
CA THR A 43 -3.23 7.99 -12.04
C THR A 43 -3.44 8.42 -10.59
N CYS A 44 -4.47 7.89 -9.92
CA CYS A 44 -4.69 8.12 -8.50
C CYS A 44 -3.52 7.60 -7.64
N ALA A 45 -3.00 6.41 -7.95
CA ALA A 45 -1.86 5.82 -7.25
C ALA A 45 -0.58 6.65 -7.44
N HIS A 46 -0.34 7.14 -8.65
CA HIS A 46 0.78 8.04 -8.96
C HIS A 46 0.72 9.32 -8.12
N ARG A 47 -0.47 9.96 -8.06
CA ARG A 47 -0.70 11.14 -7.22
C ARG A 47 -0.41 10.85 -5.75
N TRP A 48 -0.95 9.75 -5.22
CA TRP A 48 -0.76 9.36 -3.82
C TRP A 48 0.72 9.16 -3.48
N ALA A 49 1.49 8.53 -4.38
CA ALA A 49 2.91 8.30 -4.19
C ALA A 49 3.69 9.62 -4.09
N GLY A 50 3.34 10.60 -4.94
CA GLY A 50 3.91 11.95 -4.88
C GLY A 50 3.64 12.65 -3.55
N GLU A 51 2.41 12.58 -3.04
CA GLU A 51 2.02 13.15 -1.74
C GLU A 51 2.79 12.51 -0.57
N HIS A 52 3.14 11.22 -0.66
CA HIS A 52 3.83 10.47 0.39
C HIS A 52 5.34 10.32 0.15
N LYS A 53 5.88 10.95 -0.90
CA LYS A 53 7.30 10.86 -1.30
C LYS A 53 7.76 9.39 -1.49
N VAL A 54 6.87 8.53 -1.96
CA VAL A 54 7.19 7.15 -2.33
C VAL A 54 7.67 7.16 -3.78
N PRO A 55 8.88 6.64 -4.09
CA PRO A 55 9.35 6.53 -5.46
C PRO A 55 8.37 5.76 -6.35
N VAL A 56 8.34 6.10 -7.64
CA VAL A 56 7.42 5.50 -8.61
C VAL A 56 8.17 4.94 -9.81
N GLU A 57 7.79 3.72 -10.21
CA GLU A 57 8.20 3.12 -11.48
C GLU A 57 6.98 2.90 -12.39
N MET A 58 7.11 3.29 -13.66
CA MET A 58 6.01 3.33 -14.61
C MET A 58 6.26 2.42 -15.81
N PHE A 59 5.30 1.55 -16.10
CA PHE A 59 5.38 0.63 -17.24
C PHE A 59 4.25 0.90 -18.25
N PRO A 60 4.42 1.82 -19.21
CA PRO A 60 3.41 2.05 -20.24
C PRO A 60 3.21 0.81 -21.13
N ALA A 61 1.96 0.52 -21.50
CA ALA A 61 1.67 -0.54 -22.45
C ALA A 61 1.90 -0.06 -23.91
N HIS A 62 2.65 -0.85 -24.70
CA HIS A 62 2.98 -0.54 -26.09
C HIS A 62 1.89 -1.04 -27.07
N TRP A 63 0.71 -0.40 -27.04
CA TRP A 63 -0.46 -0.81 -27.85
C TRP A 63 -0.21 -0.84 -29.36
N ARG A 64 0.56 0.12 -29.90
CA ARG A 64 0.91 0.16 -31.32
C ARG A 64 1.70 -1.07 -31.77
N LEU A 65 2.50 -1.64 -30.88
CA LEU A 65 3.37 -2.78 -31.19
C LEU A 65 2.68 -4.12 -30.94
N HIS A 66 1.91 -4.25 -29.86
CA HIS A 66 1.40 -5.54 -29.40
C HIS A 66 -0.13 -5.67 -29.42
N GLY A 67 -0.85 -4.64 -29.86
CA GLY A 67 -2.32 -4.63 -29.88
C GLY A 67 -2.91 -5.00 -28.52
N ASN A 68 -3.90 -5.89 -28.51
CA ASN A 68 -4.59 -6.32 -27.29
C ASN A 68 -3.67 -7.01 -26.26
N SER A 69 -2.57 -7.62 -26.70
CA SER A 69 -1.60 -8.25 -25.81
C SER A 69 -0.69 -7.26 -25.09
N ALA A 70 -0.68 -5.97 -25.47
CA ALA A 70 0.15 -4.96 -24.83
C ALA A 70 -0.10 -4.84 -23.32
N GLY A 71 -1.36 -4.97 -22.89
CA GLY A 71 -1.73 -4.95 -21.47
C GLY A 71 -1.12 -6.12 -20.67
N PRO A 72 -1.40 -7.38 -21.06
CA PRO A 72 -0.83 -8.56 -20.43
C PRO A 72 0.71 -8.64 -20.47
N ILE A 73 1.33 -8.23 -21.59
CA ILE A 73 2.80 -8.16 -21.71
C ILE A 73 3.37 -7.17 -20.69
N ARG A 74 2.80 -5.96 -20.63
CA ARG A 74 3.17 -4.95 -19.63
C ARG A 74 2.96 -5.46 -18.20
N ASN A 75 1.84 -6.13 -17.94
CA ASN A 75 1.57 -6.71 -16.62
C ASN A 75 2.67 -7.69 -16.19
N LYS A 76 3.12 -8.55 -17.11
CA LYS A 76 4.23 -9.48 -16.89
C LYS A 76 5.55 -8.74 -16.62
N GLN A 77 5.83 -7.67 -17.37
CA GLN A 77 7.03 -6.83 -17.17
C GLN A 77 7.04 -6.18 -15.78
N MET A 78 5.92 -5.60 -15.33
CA MET A 78 5.83 -5.02 -13.97
C MET A 78 6.15 -6.04 -12.87
N LEU A 79 5.72 -7.30 -13.02
CA LEU A 79 6.03 -8.38 -12.08
C LEU A 79 7.49 -8.81 -12.15
N ALA A 80 8.03 -8.98 -13.36
CA ALA A 80 9.38 -9.50 -13.58
C ALA A 80 10.48 -8.48 -13.21
N GLU A 81 10.32 -7.24 -13.62
CA GLU A 81 11.31 -6.16 -13.46
C GLU A 81 11.13 -5.47 -12.10
N GLY A 82 9.89 -5.12 -11.74
CA GLY A 82 9.58 -4.42 -10.50
C GLY A 82 9.65 -5.29 -9.23
N LYS A 83 9.62 -6.63 -9.38
CA LYS A 83 9.73 -7.63 -8.31
C LYS A 83 8.92 -7.27 -7.04
N PRO A 84 7.62 -6.98 -7.18
CA PRO A 84 6.80 -6.57 -6.04
C PRO A 84 6.60 -7.72 -5.05
N GLN A 85 6.37 -7.38 -3.78
CA GLN A 85 5.90 -8.35 -2.79
C GLN A 85 4.37 -8.31 -2.63
N LEU A 86 3.73 -7.27 -3.16
CA LEU A 86 2.30 -7.02 -3.02
C LEU A 86 1.72 -6.42 -4.31
N VAL A 87 0.53 -6.88 -4.70
CA VAL A 87 -0.34 -6.22 -5.67
C VAL A 87 -1.60 -5.73 -4.96
N ILE A 88 -1.92 -4.45 -5.15
CA ILE A 88 -3.16 -3.84 -4.70
C ILE A 88 -4.01 -3.55 -5.94
N ALA A 89 -5.12 -4.27 -6.06
CA ALA A 89 -6.03 -4.14 -7.19
C ALA A 89 -7.30 -3.40 -6.77
N PHE A 90 -7.50 -2.20 -7.29
CA PHE A 90 -8.77 -1.50 -7.22
C PHE A 90 -9.78 -2.08 -8.22
N PRO A 91 -11.09 -1.86 -8.04
CA PRO A 91 -12.11 -2.31 -8.99
C PRO A 91 -11.73 -1.97 -10.45
N GLY A 92 -11.75 -2.99 -11.31
CA GLY A 92 -11.35 -2.90 -12.70
C GLY A 92 -11.83 -4.09 -13.53
N GLY A 93 -11.57 -4.02 -14.84
CA GLY A 93 -11.94 -5.06 -15.82
C GLY A 93 -10.82 -6.05 -16.10
N ASP A 94 -10.80 -6.57 -17.33
CA ASP A 94 -9.92 -7.68 -17.74
C ASP A 94 -8.43 -7.43 -17.49
N GLY A 95 -7.95 -6.21 -17.71
CA GLY A 95 -6.55 -5.87 -17.47
C GLY A 95 -6.15 -5.98 -15.99
N THR A 96 -7.06 -5.68 -15.07
CA THR A 96 -6.87 -5.84 -13.63
C THR A 96 -6.96 -7.30 -13.23
N ALA A 97 -7.96 -8.02 -13.74
CA ALA A 97 -8.11 -9.46 -13.50
C ALA A 97 -6.89 -10.26 -14.00
N ASP A 98 -6.35 -9.87 -15.15
CA ASP A 98 -5.11 -10.42 -15.70
C ASP A 98 -3.91 -10.17 -14.78
N MET A 99 -3.73 -8.94 -14.29
CA MET A 99 -2.67 -8.65 -13.31
C MET A 99 -2.81 -9.52 -12.06
N CYS A 100 -4.00 -9.61 -11.46
CA CYS A 100 -4.23 -10.43 -10.28
C CYS A 100 -3.92 -11.91 -10.54
N ARG A 101 -4.29 -12.44 -11.72
CA ARG A 101 -4.00 -13.83 -12.10
C ARG A 101 -2.50 -14.08 -12.25
N GLN A 102 -1.80 -13.20 -12.97
CA GLN A 102 -0.34 -13.30 -13.16
C GLN A 102 0.42 -13.18 -11.83
N ALA A 103 0.01 -12.25 -10.96
CA ALA A 103 0.62 -12.06 -9.65
C ALA A 103 0.49 -13.29 -8.75
N ARG A 104 -0.72 -13.89 -8.68
CA ARG A 104 -0.94 -15.14 -7.92
C ARG A 104 -0.12 -16.29 -8.48
N ALA A 105 -0.05 -16.43 -9.80
CA ALA A 105 0.79 -17.46 -10.45
C ALA A 105 2.29 -17.27 -10.16
N ALA A 106 2.72 -16.02 -9.94
CA ALA A 106 4.09 -15.68 -9.54
C ALA A 106 4.33 -15.75 -8.02
N GLY A 107 3.34 -16.17 -7.21
CA GLY A 107 3.45 -16.23 -5.75
C GLY A 107 3.43 -14.86 -5.05
N VAL A 108 3.04 -13.80 -5.76
CA VAL A 108 2.91 -12.45 -5.18
C VAL A 108 1.56 -12.31 -4.49
N THR A 109 1.55 -11.74 -3.28
CA THR A 109 0.32 -11.49 -2.53
C THR A 109 -0.57 -10.49 -3.27
N VAL A 110 -1.87 -10.76 -3.36
CA VAL A 110 -2.85 -9.87 -3.98
C VAL A 110 -3.90 -9.43 -2.96
N ILE A 111 -4.08 -8.12 -2.82
CA ILE A 111 -5.21 -7.50 -2.13
C ILE A 111 -6.17 -6.99 -3.19
N ASP A 112 -7.28 -7.69 -3.37
CA ASP A 112 -8.33 -7.34 -4.34
C ASP A 112 -9.43 -6.51 -3.66
N LEU A 113 -9.36 -5.19 -3.83
CA LEU A 113 -10.29 -4.24 -3.21
C LEU A 113 -11.64 -4.16 -3.94
N LYS A 114 -11.87 -4.97 -4.99
CA LYS A 114 -13.22 -5.20 -5.52
C LYS A 114 -14.07 -5.97 -4.51
N ASP A 115 -13.47 -6.90 -3.78
CA ASP A 115 -14.14 -7.71 -2.77
C ASP A 115 -14.34 -6.92 -1.46
N GLU A 116 -15.59 -6.93 -0.97
CA GLU A 116 -15.96 -6.25 0.27
C GLU A 116 -15.32 -6.87 1.50
N ARG A 117 -15.21 -8.21 1.52
CA ARG A 117 -14.57 -8.91 2.62
C ARG A 117 -13.11 -8.52 2.75
N THR A 118 -12.38 -8.51 1.63
CA THR A 118 -11.00 -8.04 1.57
C THR A 118 -10.85 -6.59 2.10
N ARG A 119 -11.76 -5.68 1.72
CA ARG A 119 -11.77 -4.29 2.25
C ARG A 119 -11.96 -4.23 3.77
N ALA A 120 -12.89 -5.04 4.30
CA ALA A 120 -13.16 -5.13 5.72
C ALA A 120 -11.94 -5.68 6.49
N GLU A 121 -11.29 -6.72 5.96
CA GLU A 121 -10.09 -7.33 6.54
C GLU A 121 -8.91 -6.35 6.59
N VAL A 122 -8.66 -5.59 5.52
CA VAL A 122 -7.63 -4.53 5.51
C VAL A 122 -7.91 -3.49 6.59
N THR A 123 -9.16 -3.01 6.67
CA THR A 123 -9.56 -1.99 7.64
C THR A 123 -9.39 -2.49 9.08
N GLN A 124 -9.81 -3.73 9.35
CA GLN A 124 -9.70 -4.33 10.68
C GLN A 124 -8.24 -4.55 11.07
N ARG A 125 -7.43 -5.09 10.17
CA ARG A 125 -6.00 -5.31 10.41
C ARG A 125 -5.26 -4.01 10.72
N TRP A 126 -5.58 -2.94 9.99
CA TRP A 126 -5.02 -1.61 10.25
C TRP A 126 -5.40 -1.10 11.65
N ARG A 127 -6.70 -1.14 12.00
CA ARG A 127 -7.19 -0.72 13.33
C ARG A 127 -6.52 -1.45 14.48
N THR A 128 -6.41 -2.77 14.41
CA THR A 128 -5.79 -3.57 15.48
C THR A 128 -4.33 -3.21 15.70
N ARG A 129 -3.58 -2.94 14.62
CA ARG A 129 -2.17 -2.51 14.75
C ARG A 129 -2.08 -1.10 15.34
N SER A 130 -2.90 -0.16 14.90
CA SER A 130 -2.88 1.22 15.39
C SER A 130 -3.26 1.31 16.88
N GLN A 131 -4.21 0.49 17.34
CA GLN A 131 -4.61 0.44 18.75
C GLN A 131 -3.60 -0.30 19.66
N GLY A 132 -2.91 -1.32 19.13
CA GLY A 132 -1.83 -2.01 19.84
C GLY A 132 -0.57 -1.14 20.01
N ALA A 133 -0.36 -0.16 19.13
CA ALA A 133 0.71 0.83 19.26
C ALA A 133 0.43 1.86 20.38
N THR A 134 -0.84 2.16 20.69
CA THR A 134 -1.24 3.12 21.74
C THR A 134 -1.27 2.53 23.15
N THR A 135 -1.22 1.21 23.32
CA THR A 135 -1.30 0.55 24.65
C THR A 135 0.05 0.24 25.31
N LYS A 136 1.17 0.63 24.71
CA LYS A 136 2.52 0.43 25.28
C LYS A 136 3.22 1.76 25.57
N ALA A 137 2.63 2.57 26.45
CA ALA A 137 3.38 3.62 27.15
C ALA A 137 4.22 2.97 28.27
N PRO A 138 5.49 3.34 28.46
CA PRO A 138 6.22 2.92 29.65
C PRO A 138 5.54 3.57 30.86
N GLN A 139 5.12 2.76 31.84
CA GLN A 139 4.87 3.28 33.17
C GLN A 139 6.21 3.71 33.75
N THR A 140 6.55 4.99 33.62
CA THR A 140 7.54 5.61 34.49
C THR A 140 6.88 5.76 35.86
N SER A 141 7.06 4.75 36.71
CA SER A 141 6.78 4.90 38.13
C SER A 141 7.77 5.92 38.70
N SER A 142 7.27 7.14 38.93
CA SER A 142 7.92 8.14 39.76
C SER A 142 7.90 7.67 41.21
N ALA A 143 9.07 7.29 41.74
CA ALA A 143 9.31 7.28 43.18
C ALA A 143 10.04 8.58 43.53
N THR A 144 9.27 9.65 43.72
CA THR A 144 9.67 10.77 44.57
C THR A 144 9.38 10.36 46.00
N ASP A 145 10.43 10.07 46.78
CA ASP A 145 10.34 10.12 48.23
C ASP A 145 11.13 11.31 48.75
N THR A 146 10.43 12.06 49.59
CA THR A 146 10.74 13.40 50.08
C THR A 146 11.58 13.32 51.35
N ALA A 147 12.62 14.16 51.40
CA ALA A 147 13.18 14.87 52.55
C ALA A 147 13.19 14.21 53.95
N SER A 148 14.40 14.12 54.54
CA SER A 148 14.59 14.40 55.96
C SER A 148 15.87 15.20 56.18
N SER A 149 15.70 16.24 56.98
CA SER A 149 16.57 17.34 57.34
C SER A 149 17.84 16.93 58.12
N GLY A 150 18.99 17.46 57.70
CA GLY A 150 20.20 17.51 58.51
C GLY A 150 20.64 18.96 58.77
N ARG A 151 20.28 19.50 59.94
CA ARG A 151 20.94 20.65 60.57
C ARG A 151 21.51 20.16 61.90
N SER A 152 22.83 20.28 62.11
CA SER A 152 23.44 21.02 63.24
C SER A 152 24.94 20.74 63.41
N ALA A 153 25.69 21.85 63.42
CA ALA A 153 26.83 22.21 64.28
C ALA A 153 28.04 21.27 64.41
N SER A 154 29.20 21.77 63.97
CA SER A 154 30.25 22.31 64.85
C SER A 154 31.11 23.31 64.08
#